data_AF-E8LB84-F1
#
_entry.id   AF-E8LB84-F1
#
_cell.length_a   1.000
_cell.length_b   1.000
_cell.length_c   1.000
_cell.angle_alpha   90.00
_cell.angle_beta   90.00
_cell.angle_gamma   90.00
#
_symmetry.space_group_name_H-M   'P 1'
#
loop_
_entity.id
_entity.type
_entity.pdbx_description
1 polymer ?
#
loop_
_entity_poly.entity_id
_entity_poly.type
_entity_poly.pdbx_seq_one_letter_code
_entity_poly.pdbx_strand_id
1 'polypeptide(L)'
;MNLHNAEFIPFYYMSQALFRQAAGFLAFNENTIKNTFNEGCSYMSMKEDFKKFAMRGNVMDMAVGVIIGGAFGKIVSSLVNDVVMPPLGMALGKMDFSNLFISLNGKEYATLEAAKKAGAPVLAYGSFINSVLDFLILAFVIFMMIRQINKLTPEPEPAPEPRLCPYCKSEIADDATRCPHCTSHLE
;
A
#
# COMPACT_ATOMS: atom_id res chain seq x y z
N MET A 1 -61.49 -7.96 5.10
CA MET A 1 -61.89 -9.25 4.50
C MET A 1 -60.78 -9.67 3.56
N ASN A 2 -59.85 -10.47 4.09
CA ASN A 2 -59.54 -11.86 3.70
C ASN A 2 -58.61 -11.89 2.47
N LEU A 3 -57.29 -12.10 2.59
CA LEU A 3 -56.53 -13.27 3.07
C LEU A 3 -56.90 -14.59 2.38
N HIS A 4 -55.82 -15.30 1.98
CA HIS A 4 -55.70 -16.69 1.54
C HIS A 4 -56.10 -17.00 0.09
N ASN A 5 -55.08 -17.28 -0.76
CA ASN A 5 -55.02 -18.50 -1.60
C ASN A 5 -53.81 -18.52 -2.58
N ALA A 6 -52.56 -18.33 -2.12
CA ALA A 6 -51.40 -18.46 -3.03
C ALA A 6 -50.13 -19.11 -2.45
N GLU A 7 -50.12 -19.63 -1.21
CA GLU A 7 -48.88 -20.14 -0.59
C GLU A 7 -48.85 -21.66 -0.30
N PHE A 8 -49.87 -22.43 -0.70
CA PHE A 8 -50.01 -23.83 -0.26
C PHE A 8 -49.61 -24.92 -1.27
N ILE A 9 -48.89 -24.57 -2.35
CA ILE A 9 -48.47 -25.54 -3.40
C ILE A 9 -46.98 -25.96 -3.36
N PRO A 10 -46.00 -25.17 -2.87
CA PRO A 10 -44.58 -25.53 -3.05
C PRO A 10 -44.06 -26.62 -2.09
N PHE A 11 -44.78 -26.96 -1.02
CA PHE A 11 -44.27 -27.88 0.00
C PHE A 11 -44.41 -29.37 -0.37
N TYR A 12 -45.37 -29.74 -1.22
CA TYR A 12 -45.62 -31.15 -1.59
C TYR A 12 -44.66 -31.67 -2.66
N TYR A 13 -44.14 -30.80 -3.55
CA TYR A 13 -43.15 -31.18 -4.57
C TYR A 13 -41.73 -31.33 -4.02
N MET A 14 -41.42 -30.72 -2.87
CA MET A 14 -40.10 -30.82 -2.24
C MET A 14 -39.86 -32.20 -1.60
N SER A 15 -40.91 -32.94 -1.25
CA SER A 15 -40.84 -34.28 -0.63
C SER A 15 -40.51 -35.40 -1.63
N GLN A 16 -40.92 -35.31 -2.90
CA GLN A 16 -40.64 -36.36 -3.90
C GLN A 16 -39.23 -36.24 -4.52
N ALA A 17 -38.63 -35.05 -4.55
CA ALA A 17 -37.25 -34.86 -5.01
C ALA A 17 -36.21 -35.47 -4.05
N LEU A 18 -36.47 -35.39 -2.75
CA LEU A 18 -35.59 -35.94 -1.70
C LEU A 18 -35.55 -37.47 -1.68
N PHE A 19 -36.64 -38.15 -2.04
CA PHE A 19 -36.64 -39.62 -2.13
C PHE A 19 -35.89 -40.17 -3.36
N ARG A 20 -35.76 -39.36 -4.43
CA ARG A 20 -34.99 -39.72 -5.63
C ARG A 20 -33.47 -39.55 -5.46
N GLN A 21 -33.04 -38.77 -4.47
CA GLN A 21 -31.64 -38.60 -4.11
C GLN A 21 -31.12 -39.74 -3.21
N ALA A 22 -31.99 -40.36 -2.41
CA ALA A 22 -31.63 -41.51 -1.56
C ALA A 22 -31.38 -42.80 -2.35
N ALA A 23 -32.04 -42.98 -3.51
CA ALA A 23 -31.90 -44.20 -4.32
C ALA A 23 -30.63 -44.24 -5.19
N GLY A 24 -29.94 -43.10 -5.42
CA GLY A 24 -28.66 -43.05 -6.13
C GLY A 24 -27.45 -43.44 -5.28
N PHE A 25 -27.63 -43.64 -3.97
CA PHE A 25 -26.57 -43.89 -3.00
C PHE A 25 -26.08 -45.36 -2.96
N LEU A 26 -26.80 -46.30 -3.60
CA LEU A 26 -26.46 -47.73 -3.56
C LEU A 26 -25.72 -48.26 -4.80
N ALA A 27 -24.99 -47.40 -5.50
CA ALA A 27 -24.03 -47.81 -6.54
C ALA A 27 -22.66 -47.11 -6.38
N PHE A 28 -22.22 -46.91 -5.14
CA PHE A 28 -20.92 -46.34 -4.83
C PHE A 28 -19.81 -47.40 -4.94
N ASN A 29 -19.21 -47.48 -6.12
CA ASN A 29 -18.03 -48.29 -6.41
C ASN A 29 -16.81 -47.77 -5.60
N GLU A 30 -16.13 -48.66 -4.91
CA GLU A 30 -14.93 -48.42 -4.07
C GLU A 30 -13.83 -47.64 -4.81
N ASN A 31 -13.73 -47.79 -6.14
CA ASN A 31 -12.74 -47.09 -6.96
C ASN A 31 -12.99 -45.58 -7.08
N THR A 32 -14.20 -45.10 -6.82
CA THR A 32 -14.53 -43.66 -6.90
C THR A 32 -14.08 -42.91 -5.65
N ILE A 33 -14.07 -43.58 -4.48
CA ILE A 33 -13.65 -42.98 -3.19
C ILE A 33 -12.13 -42.74 -3.16
N LYS A 34 -11.34 -43.58 -3.85
CA LYS A 34 -9.89 -43.39 -3.97
C LYS A 34 -9.54 -42.18 -4.85
N ASN A 35 -10.33 -41.90 -5.90
CA ASN A 35 -10.04 -40.81 -6.82
C ASN A 35 -10.39 -39.43 -6.22
N THR A 36 -11.46 -39.32 -5.43
CA THR A 36 -11.81 -38.05 -4.75
C THR A 36 -10.90 -37.70 -3.57
N PHE A 37 -10.29 -38.68 -2.89
CA PHE A 37 -9.34 -38.39 -1.81
C PHE A 37 -7.98 -37.89 -2.32
N ASN A 38 -7.59 -38.28 -3.54
CA ASN A 38 -6.31 -37.87 -4.12
C ASN A 38 -6.33 -36.41 -4.63
N GLU A 39 -7.51 -35.83 -4.88
CA GLU A 39 -7.67 -34.43 -5.29
C GLU A 39 -7.89 -33.48 -4.10
N GLY A 40 -8.19 -34.00 -2.90
CA GLY A 40 -8.57 -33.20 -1.71
C GLY A 40 -7.45 -32.82 -0.75
N CYS A 41 -6.24 -33.38 -0.90
CA CYS A 41 -5.06 -33.10 -0.06
C CYS A 41 -3.94 -32.39 -0.83
N SER A 42 -4.27 -31.54 -1.80
CA SER A 42 -3.36 -30.46 -2.17
C SER A 42 -3.41 -29.44 -1.03
N TYR A 43 -2.44 -29.52 -0.12
CA TYR A 43 -1.97 -28.34 0.59
C TYR A 43 -1.52 -27.37 -0.51
N MET A 44 -2.46 -26.58 -1.06
CA MET A 44 -2.13 -25.31 -1.70
C MET A 44 -1.40 -24.56 -0.62
N SER A 45 -0.09 -24.67 -0.71
CA SER A 45 0.80 -24.29 0.36
C SER A 45 0.57 -22.81 0.58
N MET A 46 0.49 -22.36 1.83
CA MET A 46 0.48 -20.93 2.12
C MET A 46 1.59 -20.19 1.35
N LYS A 47 2.67 -20.89 0.98
CA LYS A 47 3.75 -20.44 0.09
C LYS A 47 3.32 -20.21 -1.36
N GLU A 48 2.46 -21.04 -1.92
CA GLU A 48 1.92 -20.87 -3.29
C GLU A 48 0.91 -19.73 -3.35
N ASP A 49 0.03 -19.61 -2.36
CA ASP A 49 -0.91 -18.50 -2.27
C ASP A 49 -0.21 -17.18 -1.95
N PHE A 50 0.80 -17.20 -1.07
CA PHE A 50 1.67 -16.06 -0.82
C PHE A 50 2.50 -15.69 -2.05
N LYS A 51 3.01 -16.67 -2.82
CA LYS A 51 3.69 -16.41 -4.09
C LYS A 51 2.73 -15.77 -5.09
N LYS A 52 1.52 -16.30 -5.24
CA LYS A 52 0.48 -15.70 -6.10
C LYS A 52 0.08 -14.29 -5.65
N PHE A 53 0.09 -14.01 -4.35
CA PHE A 53 -0.17 -12.69 -3.80
C PHE A 53 1.00 -11.72 -4.02
N ALA A 54 2.24 -12.16 -3.75
CA ALA A 54 3.45 -11.37 -3.90
C ALA A 54 3.78 -11.10 -5.38
N MET A 55 3.41 -11.98 -6.29
CA MET A 55 3.58 -11.76 -7.73
C MET A 55 2.52 -10.83 -8.34
N ARG A 56 1.61 -10.26 -7.54
CA ARG A 56 0.72 -9.19 -8.00
C ARG A 56 1.55 -7.92 -8.20
N GLY A 57 1.64 -7.44 -9.44
CA GLY A 57 2.42 -6.24 -9.79
C GLY A 57 2.10 -5.03 -8.90
N ASN A 58 0.81 -4.77 -8.63
CA ASN A 58 0.38 -3.68 -7.75
C ASN A 58 0.96 -3.74 -6.32
N VAL A 59 1.22 -4.94 -5.78
CA VAL A 59 1.81 -5.10 -4.44
C VAL A 59 3.33 -4.89 -4.50
N MET A 60 3.98 -5.37 -5.56
CA MET A 60 5.42 -5.20 -5.75
C MET A 60 5.80 -3.73 -5.95
N ASP A 61 5.06 -3.00 -6.78
CA ASP A 61 5.34 -1.58 -7.04
C ASP A 61 5.16 -0.73 -5.77
N MET A 62 4.11 -1.02 -4.99
CA MET A 62 3.91 -0.39 -3.69
C MET A 62 5.04 -0.75 -2.70
N ALA A 63 5.46 -2.01 -2.65
CA ALA A 63 6.51 -2.47 -1.76
C ALA A 63 7.87 -1.80 -2.07
N VAL A 64 8.24 -1.73 -3.35
CA VAL A 64 9.44 -1.04 -3.80
C VAL A 64 9.38 0.45 -3.44
N GLY A 65 8.22 1.10 -3.65
CA GLY A 65 8.00 2.50 -3.26
C GLY A 65 8.21 2.77 -1.76
N VAL A 66 7.70 1.91 -0.89
CA VAL A 66 7.86 2.05 0.58
C VAL A 66 9.32 1.83 1.02
N ILE A 67 10.01 0.84 0.46
CA ILE A 67 11.40 0.54 0.81
C ILE A 67 12.32 1.69 0.37
N ILE A 68 12.18 2.15 -0.87
CA ILE A 68 12.95 3.27 -1.41
C ILE A 68 12.62 4.55 -0.64
N GLY A 69 11.33 4.81 -0.35
CA GLY A 69 10.90 5.98 0.42
C GLY A 69 11.49 6.01 1.83
N GLY A 70 11.50 4.87 2.52
CA GLY A 70 12.10 4.75 3.86
C GLY A 70 13.62 4.92 3.87
N ALA A 71 14.32 4.37 2.86
CA ALA A 71 15.76 4.54 2.71
C ALA A 71 16.14 5.98 2.34
N PHE A 72 15.42 6.59 1.39
CA PHE A 72 15.65 7.96 0.97
C PHE A 72 15.42 8.96 2.11
N GLY A 73 14.36 8.77 2.90
CA GLY A 73 14.11 9.58 4.09
C GLY A 73 15.30 9.61 5.05
N LYS A 74 15.98 8.47 5.29
CA LYS A 74 17.18 8.43 6.14
C LYS A 74 18.36 9.20 5.54
N ILE A 75 18.57 9.13 4.23
CA ILE A 75 19.62 9.87 3.53
C ILE A 75 19.37 11.38 3.68
N VAL A 76 18.13 11.82 3.46
CA VAL A 76 17.74 13.22 3.63
C VAL A 76 17.95 13.66 5.08
N SER A 77 17.50 12.87 6.06
CA SER A 77 17.67 13.21 7.48
C SER A 77 19.14 13.29 7.89
N SER A 78 20.00 12.38 7.43
CA SER A 78 21.44 12.46 7.69
C SER A 78 22.07 13.68 7.03
N LEU A 79 21.69 14.02 5.80
CA LEU A 79 22.17 15.25 5.16
C LEU A 79 21.80 16.51 5.97
N VAL A 80 20.56 16.58 6.47
CA VAL A 80 20.12 17.71 7.30
C VAL A 80 20.88 17.76 8.61
N ASN A 81 20.94 16.65 9.34
CA ASN A 81 21.54 16.58 10.67
C ASN A 81 23.06 16.75 10.64
N ASP A 82 23.74 16.16 9.67
CA ASP A 82 25.21 16.08 9.65
C ASP A 82 25.85 17.22 8.85
N VAL A 83 25.14 17.80 7.86
CA VAL A 83 25.69 18.83 6.96
C VAL A 83 25.04 20.19 7.13
N VAL A 84 23.72 20.25 7.33
CA VAL A 84 22.99 21.53 7.39
C VAL A 84 22.99 22.11 8.81
N MET A 85 22.82 21.27 9.83
CA MET A 85 22.77 21.73 11.23
C MET A 85 24.09 22.34 11.75
N PRO A 86 25.31 21.81 11.48
CA PRO A 86 26.52 22.41 12.05
C PRO A 86 26.79 23.86 11.59
N PRO A 87 26.67 24.21 10.30
CA PRO A 87 26.78 25.60 9.83
C PRO A 87 25.66 26.50 10.39
N LEU A 88 24.42 26.00 10.45
CA LEU A 88 23.30 26.76 11.00
C LEU A 88 23.46 27.01 12.50
N GLY A 89 23.91 26.01 13.25
CA GLY A 89 24.17 26.11 14.69
C GLY A 89 25.32 27.08 15.00
N MET A 90 26.30 27.19 14.11
CA MET A 90 27.37 28.20 14.21
C MET A 90 26.88 29.61 13.85
N ALA A 91 26.05 29.75 12.82
CA ALA A 91 25.54 31.04 12.36
C ALA A 91 24.47 31.65 13.29
N LEU A 92 23.63 30.83 13.90
CA LEU A 92 22.50 31.25 14.75
C LEU A 92 22.79 31.13 16.26
N GLY A 93 24.03 30.83 16.64
CA GLY A 93 24.51 30.91 18.02
C GLY A 93 24.02 29.78 18.94
N LYS A 94 24.40 28.53 18.65
CA LYS A 94 24.04 27.32 19.41
C LYS A 94 22.52 27.14 19.54
N MET A 95 21.87 26.93 18.40
CA MET A 95 20.45 26.60 18.31
C MET A 95 20.17 25.16 18.78
N ASP A 96 20.51 24.83 20.03
CA ASP A 96 20.17 23.54 20.64
C ASP A 96 19.15 23.78 21.75
N PHE A 97 17.89 23.97 21.34
CA PHE A 97 16.78 24.13 22.27
C PHE A 97 16.46 22.82 23.00
N SER A 98 17.08 21.70 22.63
CA SER A 98 16.82 20.37 23.20
C SER A 98 16.96 20.30 24.71
N ASN A 99 17.73 21.21 25.33
CA ASN A 99 17.94 21.27 26.77
C ASN A 99 17.01 22.24 27.50
N LEU A 100 16.08 22.92 26.82
CA LEU A 100 15.04 23.71 27.48
C LEU A 100 13.88 22.82 27.89
N PHE A 101 13.71 22.67 29.20
CA PHE A 101 12.63 21.91 29.79
C PHE A 101 12.15 22.54 31.08
N ILE A 102 10.87 22.37 31.38
CA ILE A 102 10.28 22.73 32.67
C ILE A 102 9.95 21.44 33.41
N SER A 103 10.57 21.24 34.57
CA SER A 103 10.25 20.16 35.50
C SER A 103 9.07 20.56 36.39
N LEU A 104 7.98 19.77 36.40
CA LEU A 104 6.78 20.08 37.17
C LEU A 104 6.90 19.68 38.65
N ASN A 105 8.05 19.12 39.06
CA ASN A 105 8.32 18.68 40.42
C ASN A 105 8.96 19.74 41.33
N GLY A 106 9.11 20.99 40.86
CA GLY A 106 9.73 22.08 41.64
C GLY A 106 11.23 21.90 41.95
N LYS A 107 11.89 20.91 41.35
CA LYS A 107 13.33 20.67 41.45
C LYS A 107 13.98 20.97 40.10
N GLU A 108 14.93 21.90 40.07
CA GLU A 108 15.72 22.15 38.86
C GLU A 108 16.75 21.04 38.66
N TYR A 109 16.84 20.55 37.43
CA TYR A 109 17.84 19.59 37.00
C TYR A 109 18.71 20.27 35.95
N ALA A 110 20.02 20.04 35.98
CA ALA A 110 20.95 20.68 35.04
C ALA A 110 20.82 20.16 33.59
N THR A 111 20.25 18.96 33.40
CA THR A 111 20.06 18.36 32.08
C THR A 111 18.75 17.59 31.98
N LEU A 112 18.21 17.52 30.77
CA LEU A 112 16.94 16.85 30.48
C LEU A 112 17.05 15.33 30.73
N GLU A 113 18.24 14.77 30.53
CA GLU A 113 18.54 13.37 30.83
C GLU A 113 18.54 13.08 32.34
N ALA A 114 19.04 13.99 33.17
CA ALA A 114 19.02 13.83 34.62
C ALA A 114 17.59 13.89 35.18
N ALA A 115 16.76 14.79 34.63
CA ALA A 115 15.35 14.91 35.01
C ALA A 115 14.52 13.67 34.62
N LYS A 116 14.77 13.11 33.42
CA LYS A 116 14.15 11.86 32.96
C LYS A 116 14.59 10.65 33.79
N LYS A 117 15.87 10.54 34.14
CA LYS A 117 16.38 9.47 35.02
C LYS A 117 15.82 9.55 36.44
N ALA A 118 15.53 10.77 36.92
CA ALA A 118 14.90 10.99 38.22
C ALA A 118 13.37 10.70 38.23
N GLY A 119 12.79 10.29 37.10
CA GLY A 119 11.35 9.99 37.00
C GLY A 119 10.46 11.23 37.16
N ALA A 120 11.01 12.43 36.99
CA ALA A 120 10.22 13.65 37.09
C ALA A 120 9.39 13.86 35.80
N PRO A 121 8.09 14.20 35.89
CA PRO A 121 7.35 14.72 34.75
C PRO A 121 7.98 16.04 34.29
N VAL A 122 8.50 16.01 33.07
CA VAL A 122 9.23 17.11 32.44
C VAL A 122 8.53 17.49 31.14
N LEU A 123 8.18 18.76 30.99
CA LEU A 123 7.72 19.34 29.74
C LEU A 123 8.93 19.85 28.95
N ALA A 124 9.38 19.05 27.99
CA ALA A 124 10.49 19.33 27.10
C ALA A 124 10.05 20.09 25.85
N TYR A 125 9.60 21.34 26.01
CA TYR A 125 9.15 22.18 24.89
C TYR A 125 10.29 22.48 23.90
N GLY A 126 11.53 22.51 24.38
CA GLY A 126 12.70 22.71 23.56
C GLY A 126 12.93 21.61 22.50
N SER A 127 12.71 20.35 22.87
CA SER A 127 12.76 19.22 21.91
C SER A 127 11.66 19.30 20.85
N PHE A 128 10.48 19.82 21.20
CA PHE A 128 9.39 19.99 20.25
C PHE A 128 9.72 21.06 19.20
N ILE A 129 10.22 22.22 19.63
CA ILE A 129 10.65 23.28 18.71
C ILE A 129 11.77 22.77 17.79
N ASN A 130 12.71 22.00 18.32
CA ASN A 130 13.76 21.39 17.51
C ASN A 130 13.18 20.47 16.42
N SER A 131 12.25 19.56 16.78
CA SER A 131 11.60 18.69 15.79
C SER A 131 10.78 19.45 14.75
N VAL A 132 10.16 20.59 15.11
CA VAL A 132 9.46 21.45 14.14
C VAL A 132 10.45 22.09 13.17
N LEU A 133 11.60 22.58 13.66
CA LEU A 133 12.64 23.16 12.83
C LEU A 133 13.28 22.10 11.90
N ASP A 134 13.57 20.92 12.41
CA ASP A 134 14.07 19.79 11.62
C ASP A 134 13.10 19.44 10.48
N PHE A 135 11.80 19.40 10.78
CA PHE A 135 10.76 19.15 9.76
C PHE A 135 10.73 20.25 8.68
N LEU A 136 10.82 21.52 9.07
CA LEU A 136 10.84 22.64 8.12
C LEU A 136 12.10 22.63 7.23
N ILE A 137 13.27 22.35 7.81
CA ILE A 137 14.53 22.26 7.07
C ILE A 137 14.48 21.05 6.12
N LEU A 138 14.02 19.89 6.60
CA LEU A 138 13.88 18.69 5.79
C LEU A 138 12.93 18.91 4.61
N ALA A 139 11.77 19.54 4.85
CA ALA A 139 10.83 19.90 3.79
C ALA A 139 11.47 20.84 2.75
N PHE A 140 12.23 21.85 3.20
CA PHE A 140 12.94 22.77 2.32
C PHE A 140 14.00 22.07 1.46
N VAL A 141 14.76 21.14 2.06
CA VAL A 141 15.81 20.37 1.37
C VAL A 141 15.21 19.40 0.34
N ILE A 142 14.11 18.71 0.66
CA ILE A 142 13.39 17.85 -0.29
C ILE A 142 12.87 18.68 -1.47
N PHE A 143 12.27 19.84 -1.19
CA PHE A 143 11.78 20.74 -2.24
C PHE A 143 12.90 21.20 -3.18
N MET A 144 14.06 21.58 -2.64
CA MET A 144 15.27 21.90 -3.42
C MET A 144 15.71 20.72 -4.30
N MET A 145 15.75 19.50 -3.76
CA MET A 145 16.14 18.31 -4.53
C MET A 145 15.17 18.00 -5.67
N ILE A 146 13.86 18.01 -5.42
CA ILE A 146 12.85 17.76 -6.45
C ILE A 146 12.96 18.81 -7.56
N ARG A 147 13.11 20.09 -7.18
CA ARG A 147 13.32 21.17 -8.15
C ARG A 147 14.58 20.98 -8.98
N GLN A 148 15.66 20.48 -8.38
CA GLN A 148 16.91 20.20 -9.09
C GLN A 148 16.74 19.02 -10.07
N ILE A 149 16.06 17.95 -9.67
CA ILE A 149 15.75 16.81 -10.53
C ILE A 149 14.86 17.26 -11.69
N ASN A 150 13.80 18.02 -11.42
CA ASN A 150 12.90 18.55 -12.46
C ASN A 150 13.60 19.51 -13.42
N LYS A 151 14.71 20.13 -13.01
CA LYS A 151 15.53 20.97 -13.89
C LYS A 151 16.50 20.16 -14.77
N LEU A 152 16.96 19.01 -14.26
CA LEU A 152 17.95 18.15 -14.93
C LEU A 152 17.29 17.09 -15.83
N THR A 153 16.08 16.67 -15.48
CA THR A 153 15.27 15.75 -16.28
C THR A 153 14.45 16.58 -17.28
N PRO A 154 14.71 16.48 -18.59
CA PRO A 154 13.82 17.04 -19.60
C PRO A 154 12.43 16.42 -19.44
N GLU A 155 11.38 17.17 -19.76
CA GLU A 155 10.03 16.61 -19.85
C GLU A 155 10.09 15.37 -20.75
N PRO A 156 9.71 14.17 -20.26
CA PRO A 156 9.67 13.00 -21.11
C PRO A 156 8.70 13.30 -22.25
N GLU A 157 9.12 13.03 -23.48
CA GLU A 157 8.23 13.12 -24.64
C GLU A 157 6.93 12.37 -24.28
N PRO A 158 5.75 12.99 -24.48
CA PRO A 158 4.50 12.35 -24.13
C PRO A 158 4.49 10.97 -24.78
N ALA A 159 4.27 9.93 -23.98
CA ALA A 159 4.11 8.58 -24.51
C ALA A 159 3.08 8.68 -25.66
N PRO A 160 3.37 8.12 -26.84
CA PRO A 160 2.50 8.26 -27.99
C PRO A 160 1.08 7.90 -27.56
N GLU A 161 0.15 8.84 -27.71
CA GLU A 161 -1.24 8.60 -27.37
C GLU A 161 -1.70 7.37 -28.16
N PRO A 162 -2.36 6.39 -27.51
CA PRO A 162 -2.76 5.18 -28.20
C PRO A 162 -3.67 5.56 -29.37
N ARG A 163 -3.26 5.23 -30.59
CA ARG A 163 -4.08 5.44 -31.78
C ARG A 163 -5.40 4.71 -31.56
N LEU A 164 -6.51 5.44 -31.63
CA LEU A 164 -7.85 4.86 -31.55
C LEU A 164 -8.36 4.54 -32.95
N CYS A 165 -8.97 3.37 -33.11
CA CYS A 165 -9.66 3.03 -34.34
C CYS A 165 -10.87 3.97 -34.57
N PRO A 166 -11.02 4.61 -35.74
CA PRO A 166 -12.11 5.55 -36.02
C PRO A 166 -13.50 4.89 -36.02
N TYR A 167 -13.57 3.57 -36.22
CA TYR A 167 -14.83 2.83 -36.30
C TYR A 167 -15.29 2.30 -34.95
N CYS A 168 -14.42 1.56 -34.24
CA CYS A 168 -14.78 0.87 -33.00
C CYS A 168 -14.22 1.53 -31.73
N LYS A 169 -13.41 2.60 -31.86
CA LYS A 169 -12.80 3.33 -30.73
C LYS A 169 -11.98 2.46 -29.78
N SER A 170 -11.54 1.28 -30.22
CA SER A 170 -10.58 0.46 -29.49
C SER A 170 -9.16 0.95 -29.75
N GLU A 171 -8.28 0.79 -28.76
CA GLU A 171 -6.85 1.02 -28.90
C GLU A 171 -6.26 0.04 -29.93
N ILE A 172 -5.44 0.57 -30.85
CA ILE A 172 -4.77 -0.18 -31.91
C ILE A 172 -3.28 0.17 -31.92
N ALA A 173 -2.44 -0.77 -32.36
CA ALA A 173 -1.02 -0.49 -32.57
C ALA A 173 -0.84 0.57 -33.66
N ASP A 174 0.21 1.38 -33.55
CA ASP A 174 0.45 2.53 -34.44
C ASP A 174 0.64 2.11 -35.90
N ASP A 175 1.20 0.91 -36.13
CA ASP A 175 1.49 0.30 -37.43
C ASP A 175 0.37 -0.62 -37.95
N ALA A 176 -0.77 -0.71 -37.25
CA ALA A 176 -1.86 -1.59 -37.64
C ALA A 176 -2.57 -1.10 -38.92
N THR A 177 -2.44 -1.85 -40.01
CA THR A 177 -3.19 -1.63 -41.27
C THR A 177 -4.65 -2.11 -41.20
N ARG A 178 -4.97 -3.00 -40.25
CA ARG A 178 -6.32 -3.50 -39.99
C ARG A 178 -6.62 -3.58 -38.51
N CYS A 179 -7.83 -3.17 -38.13
CA CYS A 179 -8.25 -3.23 -36.74
C CYS A 179 -8.52 -4.68 -36.30
N PRO A 180 -7.94 -5.17 -35.19
CA PRO A 180 -8.20 -6.52 -34.68
C PRO A 180 -9.61 -6.71 -34.11
N HIS A 181 -10.26 -5.62 -33.68
CA HIS A 181 -11.59 -5.68 -33.05
C HIS A 181 -12.74 -5.63 -34.05
N CYS A 182 -12.65 -4.79 -35.09
CA CYS A 182 -13.72 -4.59 -36.07
C CYS A 182 -13.33 -4.90 -37.51
N THR A 183 -12.12 -5.41 -37.75
CA THR A 183 -11.58 -5.82 -39.06
C THR A 183 -11.61 -4.76 -40.17
N SER A 184 -11.90 -3.50 -39.82
CA SER A 184 -11.85 -2.35 -40.72
C SER A 184 -10.43 -2.07 -41.18
N HIS A 185 -10.31 -1.58 -42.41
CA HIS A 185 -9.05 -1.11 -42.96
C HIS A 185 -8.77 0.30 -42.42
N LEU A 186 -7.56 0.48 -41.89
CA LEU A 186 -7.11 1.74 -41.31
C LEU A 186 -6.10 2.31 -42.31
N GLU A 187 -6.52 3.30 -43.07
CA GLU A 187 -5.61 4.12 -43.90
C GLU A 187 -4.87 5.15 -43.03
#